data_AF-A0A6P1TCH1-F1
#
_entry.id   AF-A0A6P1TCH1-F1
#
_cell.length_a   1.000
_cell.length_b   1.000
_cell.length_c   1.000
_cell.angle_alpha   90.00
_cell.angle_beta   90.00
_cell.angle_gamma   90.00
#
_symmetry.space_group_name_H-M   'P 1'
#
loop_
_entity.id
_entity.type
_entity.pdbx_description
1 polymer ?
#
loop_
_entity_poly.entity_id
_entity_poly.type
_entity_poly.pdbx_seq_one_letter_code
_entity_poly.pdbx_strand_id
1 'polypeptide(L)'
;MEQLLFPVLAVLAGGYFLIRNIIHLISEEKMMNYLKTSPKAKMWVNKYGIEKTAALTKKVFLPLGSLVAAALLGVGVWSLATILMHA
;
A
#
# COMPACT_ATOMS: atom_id res chain seq x y z
N MET A 1 11.46 -19.75 -14.83
CA MET A 1 11.05 -18.32 -14.91
C MET A 1 9.74 -18.06 -14.17
N GLU A 2 8.71 -18.90 -14.35
CA GLU A 2 7.39 -18.72 -13.71
C GLU A 2 7.44 -18.66 -12.17
N GLN A 3 8.31 -19.45 -11.54
CA GLN A 3 8.49 -19.48 -10.09
C GLN A 3 9.03 -18.17 -9.49
N LEU A 4 9.70 -17.34 -10.30
CA LEU A 4 10.23 -16.03 -9.87
C LEU A 4 9.24 -14.90 -10.09
N LEU A 5 8.22 -15.10 -10.95
CA LEU A 5 7.30 -14.04 -11.34
C LEU A 5 6.51 -13.52 -10.13
N PHE A 6 5.85 -14.41 -9.39
CA PHE A 6 5.06 -14.00 -8.23
C PHE A 6 5.89 -13.36 -7.12
N PRO A 7 7.03 -13.92 -6.68
CA PRO A 7 7.85 -13.30 -5.64
C PRO A 7 8.40 -11.92 -6.03
N VAL A 8 8.85 -11.75 -7.28
CA VAL A 8 9.29 -10.44 -7.78
C VAL A 8 8.14 -9.43 -7.78
N LEU A 9 6.96 -9.82 -8.26
CA LEU A 9 5.77 -8.95 -8.25
C LEU A 9 5.36 -8.58 -6.81
N ALA A 10 5.41 -9.53 -5.88
CA ALA A 10 5.10 -9.29 -4.47
C ALA A 10 6.07 -8.28 -3.83
N VAL A 11 7.38 -8.39 -4.11
CA VAL A 11 8.37 -7.41 -3.62
C VAL A 11 8.13 -6.03 -4.21
N LEU A 12 7.96 -5.93 -5.53
CA LEU A 12 7.74 -4.65 -6.21
C LEU A 12 6.45 -3.98 -5.75
N ALA A 13 5.34 -4.74 -5.69
CA ALA A 13 4.04 -4.23 -5.26
C ALA A 13 4.06 -3.87 -3.77
N GLY A 14 4.59 -4.75 -2.92
CA GLY A 14 4.70 -4.52 -1.47
C GLY A 14 5.55 -3.29 -1.15
N GLY A 15 6.72 -3.17 -1.78
CA GLY A 15 7.60 -2.01 -1.63
C GLY A 15 6.94 -0.72 -2.09
N TYR A 16 6.35 -0.71 -3.29
CA TYR A 16 5.66 0.47 -3.82
C TYR A 16 4.50 0.91 -2.90
N PHE A 17 3.62 -0.01 -2.51
CA PHE A 17 2.47 0.33 -1.67
C PHE A 17 2.88 0.78 -0.28
N LEU A 18 3.91 0.15 0.31
CA LEU A 18 4.41 0.52 1.63
C LEU A 18 4.97 1.95 1.62
N ILE A 19 5.86 2.26 0.67
CA ILE A 19 6.43 3.60 0.50
C ILE A 19 5.32 4.61 0.25
N ARG A 20 4.39 4.31 -0.65
CA ARG A 20 3.26 5.19 -0.96
C ARG A 20 2.42 5.47 0.29
N ASN A 21 2.09 4.45 1.08
CA ASN A 21 1.27 4.62 2.28
C ASN A 21 1.99 5.41 3.37
N ILE A 22 3.30 5.18 3.57
CA ILE A 22 4.14 5.97 4.48
C ILE A 22 4.17 7.44 4.05
N ILE A 23 4.36 7.72 2.76
CA ILE A 23 4.35 9.11 2.25
C ILE A 23 3.02 9.80 2.57
N HIS A 24 1.89 9.10 2.42
CA HIS A 24 0.57 9.67 2.73
C HIS A 24 0.31 9.78 4.24
N LEU A 25 0.96 8.96 5.08
CA LEU A 25 0.89 9.08 6.54
C LEU A 25 1.66 10.30 7.05
N ILE A 26 2.84 10.55 6.47
CA ILE A 26 3.72 11.64 6.88
C ILE A 26 3.23 12.98 6.31
N SER A 27 2.79 13.01 5.06
CA SER A 27 2.36 14.24 4.39
C SER A 27 0.85 14.31 4.30
N GLU A 28 0.27 15.13 5.17
CA GLU A 28 -1.16 15.45 5.15
C GLU A 28 -1.56 16.10 3.83
N GLU A 29 -0.72 16.98 3.26
CA GLU A 29 -0.94 17.58 1.96
C GLU A 29 -1.11 16.52 0.86
N LYS A 30 -0.19 15.54 0.77
CA LYS A 30 -0.27 14.47 -0.23
C LYS A 30 -1.48 13.57 -0.01
N MET A 31 -1.83 13.27 1.24
CA MET A 31 -3.05 12.54 1.56
C MET A 31 -4.30 13.29 1.11
N MET A 32 -4.40 14.58 1.44
CA MET A 32 -5.54 15.42 1.08
C MET A 32 -5.66 15.60 -0.43
N ASN A 33 -4.53 15.77 -1.13
CA ASN A 33 -4.52 15.82 -2.59
C ASN A 33 -5.03 14.50 -3.19
N TYR A 34 -4.58 13.34 -2.68
CA TYR A 34 -5.09 12.04 -3.11
C TYR A 34 -6.61 11.91 -2.88
N LEU A 35 -7.11 12.35 -1.73
CA LEU A 35 -8.54 12.27 -1.43
C LEU A 35 -9.40 13.15 -2.34
N LYS A 36 -8.88 14.32 -2.75
CA LYS A 36 -9.58 15.26 -3.63
C LYS A 36 -9.55 14.84 -5.10
N THR A 37 -8.48 14.18 -5.55
CA THR A 37 -8.23 13.95 -6.98
C THR A 37 -8.44 12.49 -7.42
N SER A 38 -8.28 11.52 -6.52
CA SER A 38 -8.33 10.11 -6.90
C SER A 38 -9.76 9.61 -7.15
N PRO A 39 -10.04 8.95 -8.29
CA PRO A 39 -11.32 8.29 -8.53
C PRO A 39 -11.67 7.25 -7.44
N LYS A 40 -10.65 6.56 -6.89
CA LYS A 40 -10.83 5.57 -5.81
C LYS A 40 -11.27 6.22 -4.51
N ALA A 41 -10.72 7.39 -4.19
CA ALA A 41 -11.09 8.14 -2.99
C ALA A 41 -12.47 8.80 -3.13
N LYS A 42 -12.85 9.20 -4.34
CA LYS A 42 -14.11 9.90 -4.63
C LYS A 42 -15.35 9.14 -4.12
N MET A 43 -15.36 7.81 -4.21
CA MET A 43 -16.44 6.99 -3.66
C MET A 43 -16.60 7.18 -2.15
N TRP A 44 -15.50 7.20 -1.40
CA TRP A 44 -15.50 7.38 0.05
C TRP A 44 -15.82 8.82 0.44
N VAL A 45 -15.24 9.79 -0.27
CA VAL A 45 -15.50 11.22 -0.05
C VAL A 45 -16.97 11.58 -0.30
N ASN A 46 -17.57 11.07 -1.37
CA ASN A 46 -18.99 11.30 -1.65
C ASN A 46 -19.91 10.69 -0.58
N LYS A 47 -19.51 9.57 0.02
CA LYS A 47 -20.31 8.86 1.03
C LYS A 47 -20.21 9.46 2.43
N TYR A 48 -19.01 9.89 2.84
CA TYR A 48 -18.74 10.30 4.24
C TYR A 48 -18.34 11.76 4.39
N GLY A 49 -18.08 12.48 3.29
CA GLY A 49 -17.47 13.80 3.30
C GLY A 49 -15.95 13.75 3.41
N ILE A 50 -15.29 14.84 3.02
CA ILE A 50 -13.82 14.91 2.92
C ILE A 50 -13.14 14.76 4.28
N GLU A 51 -13.68 15.40 5.34
CA GLU A 51 -13.10 15.40 6.68
C GLU A 51 -13.14 14.01 7.34
N LYS A 52 -14.31 13.35 7.32
CA LYS A 52 -14.43 11.98 7.85
C LYS A 52 -13.60 10.99 7.06
N THR A 53 -13.54 11.14 5.73
CA THR A 53 -12.70 10.28 4.89
C THR A 53 -11.22 10.48 5.21
N ALA A 54 -10.76 11.72 5.39
CA ALA A 54 -9.39 12.01 5.82
C ALA A 54 -9.05 11.37 7.17
N ALA A 55 -9.93 11.48 8.15
CA ALA A 55 -9.75 10.86 9.45
C ALA A 55 -9.68 9.33 9.36
N LEU A 56 -10.57 8.69 8.59
CA LEU A 56 -10.55 7.24 8.35
C LEU A 56 -9.31 6.80 7.58
N THR A 57 -8.89 7.57 6.57
CA THR A 57 -7.67 7.28 5.80
C THR A 57 -6.44 7.30 6.69
N LYS A 58 -6.29 8.32 7.54
CA LYS A 58 -5.12 8.45 8.42
C LYS A 58 -5.12 7.42 9.56
N LYS A 59 -6.28 7.16 10.17
CA LYS A 59 -6.38 6.28 11.36
C LYS A 59 -6.52 4.80 11.01
N VAL A 60 -7.10 4.47 9.85
CA VAL A 60 -7.49 3.08 9.52
C VAL A 60 -6.86 2.63 8.20
N PHE A 61 -7.16 3.30 7.08
CA PHE A 61 -6.81 2.75 5.77
C PHE A 61 -5.31 2.76 5.47
N LEU A 62 -4.59 3.82 5.83
CA LEU A 62 -3.14 3.87 5.60
C LEU A 62 -2.39 2.92 6.54
N PRO A 63 -2.67 2.84 7.86
CA PRO A 63 -2.04 1.85 8.73
C PRO A 63 -2.31 0.41 8.28
N LEU A 64 -3.58 0.08 7.98
CA LEU A 64 -3.95 -1.26 7.49
C LEU A 64 -3.29 -1.57 6.15
N GLY A 65 -3.29 -0.61 5.22
CA GLY A 65 -2.63 -0.74 3.93
C GLY A 65 -1.11 -0.94 4.06
N SER A 66 -0.46 -0.26 5.01
CA SER A 66 0.96 -0.45 5.30
C SER A 66 1.24 -1.84 5.87
N LEU A 67 0.39 -2.36 6.76
CA LEU A 67 0.52 -3.73 7.29
C LEU A 67 0.43 -4.78 6.18
N VAL A 68 -0.58 -4.66 5.31
CA VAL A 68 -0.74 -5.57 4.16
C VAL A 68 0.45 -5.47 3.20
N ALA A 69 0.91 -4.25 2.90
CA ALA A 69 2.06 -4.05 2.02
C ALA A 69 3.36 -4.62 2.61
N ALA A 70 3.58 -4.47 3.92
CA ALA A 70 4.72 -5.05 4.63
C ALA A 70 4.66 -6.59 4.63
N ALA A 71 3.48 -7.18 4.86
CA ALA A 71 3.30 -8.63 4.79
C ALA A 71 3.58 -9.16 3.37
N LEU A 72 3.05 -8.50 2.34
CA LEU A 72 3.30 -8.86 0.94
C LEU A 72 4.79 -8.76 0.59
N LEU A 73 5.46 -7.70 1.02
CA LEU A 73 6.90 -7.52 0.84
C LEU A 73 7.69 -8.63 1.54
N GLY A 74 7.35 -8.95 2.80
CA GLY A 74 7.98 -10.02 3.58
C GLY A 74 7.85 -11.38 2.91
N VAL A 75 6.64 -11.74 2.45
CA VAL A 75 6.39 -13.00 1.72
C VAL A 75 7.18 -13.05 0.41
N GLY A 76 7.21 -11.95 -0.35
CA GLY A 76 7.99 -11.85 -1.59
C GLY A 76 9.48 -12.05 -1.37
N VAL A 77 10.07 -11.35 -0.39
CA VAL A 77 11.50 -11.48 -0.03
C VAL A 77 11.82 -12.89 0.46
N TRP A 78 10.99 -13.45 1.35
CA TRP A 78 11.18 -14.80 1.87
C TRP A 78 11.13 -15.86 0.76
N SER A 79 10.15 -15.75 -0.14
CA SER A 79 10.00 -16.68 -1.26
C SER A 79 11.18 -16.58 -2.23
N LEU A 80 11.66 -15.37 -2.55
CA LEU A 80 12.87 -15.19 -3.35
C LEU A 80 14.09 -15.81 -2.69
N ALA A 81 14.30 -15.57 -1.40
CA ALA A 81 15.42 -16.14 -0.65
C ALA A 81 15.39 -17.67 -0.69
N THR A 82 14.20 -18.26 -0.45
CA THR A 82 14.02 -19.71 -0.49
C THR A 82 14.34 -20.30 -1.87
N ILE A 83 13.85 -19.68 -2.94
CA ILE A 83 14.11 -20.14 -4.31
C ILE A 83 15.60 -20.04 -4.63
N LEU A 84 16.25 -18.92 -4.31
CA LEU A 84 17.68 -18.70 -4.58
C LEU A 84 18.59 -19.63 -3.79
N MET A 85 18.19 -20.04 -2.58
CA MET A 85 18.97 -20.99 -1.76
C MET A 85 18.87 -22.44 -2.24
N HIS A 86 17.84 -22.79 -3.02
CA HIS A 86 17.57 -24.16 -3.50
C HIS A 86 17.69 -24.30 -5.02
N ALA A 87 18.09 -23.24 -5.73
CA ALA A 87 18.36 -23.20 -7.16
C ALA A 87 19.85 -23.41 -7.44
#